data_AF-A0A1U7I3W0-F1
#
_entry.id   AF-A0A1U7I3W0-F1
#
_cell.length_a   1.000
_cell.length_b   1.000
_cell.length_c   1.000
_cell.angle_alpha   90.00
_cell.angle_beta   90.00
_cell.angle_gamma   90.00
#
_symmetry.space_group_name_H-M   'P 1'
#
loop_
_entity.id
_entity.type
_entity.pdbx_description
1 polymer ?
#
loop_
_entity_poly.entity_id
_entity_poly.type
_entity_poly.pdbx_seq_one_letter_code
_entity_poly.pdbx_strand_id
1 'polypeptide(L)'
;MTQNYQPYYLNNDQNRLHFLTLNYELLAAVSWQGYLEEGRGCVAIDNSSHNQLSSKNPDKQPQWNLDTLLGFYIGENGSNFQDLLGGKWPDRETARRVAQYDPNWKVLVLVWFGENNGNFLIQGISIPQLPPPLCYQRLLPRLKEFIVSPGI
;
A
#
# COMPACT_ATOMS: atom_id res chain seq x y z
N MET A 1 2.37 -26.20 -17.49
CA MET A 1 3.25 -26.06 -16.31
C MET A 1 2.67 -24.93 -15.47
N THR A 2 1.85 -25.28 -14.49
CA THR A 2 1.35 -24.33 -13.49
C THR A 2 2.53 -23.92 -12.63
N GLN A 3 3.04 -22.70 -12.82
CA GLN A 3 4.00 -22.13 -11.89
C GLN A 3 3.29 -22.02 -10.53
N ASN A 4 3.78 -22.80 -9.56
CA ASN A 4 3.41 -22.63 -8.16
C ASN A 4 3.94 -21.27 -7.71
N TYR A 5 3.14 -20.22 -7.90
CA TYR A 5 3.41 -18.89 -7.37
C TYR A 5 3.34 -18.98 -5.84
N GLN A 6 4.51 -18.97 -5.21
CA GLN A 6 4.62 -18.82 -3.76
C GLN A 6 4.38 -17.34 -3.45
N PRO A 7 3.39 -16.98 -2.61
CA PRO A 7 3.21 -15.59 -2.19
C PRO A 7 4.48 -15.08 -1.50
N TYR A 8 4.87 -13.84 -1.77
CA TYR A 8 6.01 -13.24 -1.07
C TYR A 8 5.76 -13.25 0.44
N TYR A 9 6.59 -13.95 1.20
CA TYR A 9 6.52 -13.91 2.65
C TYR A 9 7.23 -12.65 3.15
N LEU A 10 6.50 -11.53 3.25
CA LEU A 10 7.06 -10.22 3.65
C LEU A 10 7.50 -10.13 5.12
N ASN A 11 7.34 -11.20 5.90
CA ASN A 11 7.92 -11.33 7.24
C ASN A 11 9.46 -11.42 7.21
N ASN A 12 10.05 -11.83 6.08
CA ASN A 12 11.50 -11.82 5.90
C ASN A 12 11.97 -10.45 5.36
N ASP A 13 12.96 -9.84 6.01
CA ASP A 13 13.46 -8.50 5.67
C ASP A 13 14.03 -8.41 4.26
N GLN A 14 14.76 -9.41 3.79
CA GLN A 14 15.33 -9.42 2.44
C GLN A 14 14.23 -9.53 1.38
N ASN A 15 13.27 -10.43 1.58
CA ASN A 15 12.12 -10.58 0.68
C ASN A 15 11.28 -9.30 0.65
N ARG A 16 11.05 -8.68 1.81
CA ARG A 16 10.30 -7.44 1.92
C ARG A 16 11.01 -6.29 1.23
N LEU A 17 12.31 -6.10 1.47
CA LEU A 17 13.09 -5.06 0.80
C LEU A 17 13.13 -5.28 -0.71
N HIS A 18 13.29 -6.52 -1.15
CA HIS A 18 13.26 -6.86 -2.57
C HIS A 18 11.90 -6.53 -3.18
N PHE A 19 10.81 -6.99 -2.57
CA PHE A 19 9.44 -6.71 -3.01
C PHE A 19 9.15 -5.21 -3.10
N LEU A 20 9.48 -4.45 -2.05
CA LEU A 20 9.24 -3.01 -2.01
C LEU A 20 10.09 -2.26 -3.04
N THR A 21 11.30 -2.75 -3.33
CA THR A 21 12.18 -2.15 -4.35
C THR A 21 11.65 -2.43 -5.76
N LEU A 22 11.26 -3.68 -6.05
CA LEU A 22 10.68 -4.06 -7.34
C LEU A 22 9.40 -3.27 -7.64
N ASN A 23 8.55 -3.08 -6.65
CA ASN A 23 7.26 -2.40 -6.79
C ASN A 23 7.34 -0.89 -6.49
N TYR A 24 8.53 -0.34 -6.25
CA TYR A 24 8.68 1.01 -5.70
C TYR A 24 8.02 2.08 -6.58
N GLU A 25 8.20 2.02 -7.91
CA GLU A 25 7.65 3.06 -8.80
C GLU A 25 6.12 3.09 -8.73
N LEU A 26 5.47 1.93 -8.71
CA LEU A 26 4.02 1.83 -8.56
C LEU A 26 3.56 2.26 -7.17
N LEU A 27 4.22 1.80 -6.10
CA LEU A 27 3.94 2.22 -4.73
C LEU A 27 4.03 3.74 -4.56
N ALA A 28 5.05 4.36 -5.15
CA ALA A 28 5.27 5.79 -5.10
C ALA A 28 4.23 6.57 -5.92
N ALA A 29 3.87 6.08 -7.11
CA ALA A 29 2.81 6.68 -7.91
C ALA A 29 1.45 6.63 -7.21
N VAL A 30 1.08 5.48 -6.67
CA VAL A 30 -0.19 5.28 -5.95
C VAL A 30 -0.22 6.10 -4.67
N SER A 31 0.87 6.11 -3.90
CA SER A 31 0.96 6.93 -2.69
C SER A 31 0.82 8.42 -2.98
N TRP A 32 1.34 8.89 -4.11
CA TRP A 32 1.23 10.30 -4.49
C TRP A 32 -0.19 10.64 -4.95
N GLN A 33 -0.80 9.78 -5.77
CA GLN A 33 -2.20 9.93 -6.17
C GLN A 33 -3.11 10.01 -4.93
N GLY A 34 -3.00 9.03 -4.03
CA GLY A 34 -3.78 9.00 -2.80
C GLY A 34 -3.52 10.21 -1.91
N TYR A 35 -2.28 10.72 -1.87
CA TYR A 35 -1.98 11.97 -1.16
C TYR A 35 -2.71 13.18 -1.75
N LEU A 36 -2.77 13.29 -3.08
CA LEU A 36 -3.50 14.37 -3.76
C LEU A 36 -5.02 14.29 -3.55
N GLU A 37 -5.56 13.07 -3.44
CA GLU A 37 -7.00 12.81 -3.36
C GLU A 37 -7.54 12.83 -1.92
N GLU A 38 -6.83 12.20 -0.98
CA GLU A 38 -7.29 11.93 0.39
C GLU A 38 -6.43 12.61 1.47
N GLY A 39 -5.31 13.22 1.09
CA GLY A 39 -4.35 13.81 2.02
C GLY A 39 -3.38 12.78 2.59
N ARG A 40 -2.80 13.06 3.77
CA ARG A 40 -1.76 12.20 4.36
C ARG A 40 -2.26 10.78 4.60
N GLY A 41 -1.38 9.80 4.44
CA GLY A 41 -1.76 8.40 4.53
C GLY A 41 -0.60 7.44 4.32
N CYS A 42 -0.95 6.20 3.97
CA CYS A 42 0.02 5.17 3.62
C CYS A 42 -0.55 4.20 2.58
N VAL A 43 0.34 3.52 1.86
CA VAL A 43 -0.04 2.36 1.06
C VAL A 43 -0.09 1.14 1.98
N ALA A 44 -1.25 0.52 2.10
CA ALA A 44 -1.43 -0.75 2.78
C ALA A 44 -1.19 -1.90 1.80
N ILE A 45 -0.42 -2.91 2.23
CA ILE A 45 -0.19 -4.16 1.50
C ILE A 45 -0.78 -5.29 2.33
N ASP A 46 -1.73 -6.01 1.75
CA ASP A 46 -2.27 -7.22 2.37
C ASP A 46 -1.30 -8.38 2.14
N ASN A 47 -0.57 -8.76 3.20
CA ASN A 47 0.34 -9.90 3.23
C ASN A 47 -0.23 -11.06 4.05
N SER A 48 -1.54 -11.08 4.27
CA SER A 48 -2.17 -12.22 4.93
C SER A 48 -2.33 -13.37 3.93
N SER A 49 -1.79 -14.54 4.27
CA SER A 49 -1.92 -15.74 3.43
C SER A 49 -3.37 -16.19 3.23
N HIS A 50 -4.31 -15.65 4.02
CA HIS A 50 -5.70 -16.11 4.09
C HIS A 50 -6.74 -15.05 4.50
N ASN A 51 -6.40 -13.76 4.65
CA ASN A 51 -7.31 -12.79 5.27
C ASN A 51 -7.41 -11.43 4.54
N GLN A 52 -7.97 -11.46 3.34
CA GLN A 52 -9.26 -10.81 3.11
C GLN A 52 -9.42 -9.31 3.52
N LEU A 53 -8.39 -8.46 3.50
CA LEU A 53 -8.62 -6.98 3.51
C LEU A 53 -9.49 -6.60 2.31
N SER A 54 -9.32 -7.32 1.20
CA SER A 54 -10.17 -7.25 -0.01
C SER A 54 -11.63 -7.71 0.22
N SER A 55 -11.91 -8.56 1.21
CA SER A 55 -13.27 -9.14 1.37
C SER A 55 -14.27 -8.29 2.15
N LYS A 56 -13.78 -7.38 3.01
CA LYS A 56 -14.68 -6.58 3.84
C LYS A 56 -15.32 -5.43 3.05
N ASN A 57 -14.82 -5.11 1.85
CA ASN A 57 -15.45 -4.21 0.87
C ASN A 57 -14.70 -4.27 -0.49
N PRO A 58 -14.87 -5.33 -1.29
CA PRO A 58 -14.25 -5.42 -2.62
C PRO A 58 -14.75 -4.33 -3.59
N ASP A 59 -15.93 -3.75 -3.32
CA ASP A 59 -16.60 -2.83 -4.24
C ASP A 59 -16.21 -1.36 -4.10
N LYS A 60 -15.40 -0.99 -3.09
CA LYS A 60 -15.29 0.44 -2.74
C LYS A 60 -14.10 1.17 -3.35
N GLN A 61 -13.00 0.52 -3.74
CA GLN A 61 -11.79 1.23 -4.18
C GLN A 61 -10.86 0.45 -5.12
N PRO A 62 -10.04 1.18 -5.92
CA PRO A 62 -9.02 0.56 -6.75
C PRO A 62 -7.99 -0.15 -5.88
N GLN A 63 -7.87 -1.46 -6.09
CA GLN A 63 -6.78 -2.26 -5.56
C GLN A 63 -5.72 -2.35 -6.65
N TRP A 64 -4.44 -2.15 -6.30
CA TRP A 64 -3.34 -2.25 -7.26
C TRP A 64 -2.66 -3.61 -7.14
N ASN A 65 -2.43 -4.26 -8.27
CA ASN A 65 -1.62 -5.47 -8.33
C ASN A 65 -0.13 -5.10 -8.21
N LEU A 66 0.46 -5.41 -7.06
CA LEU A 66 1.88 -5.27 -6.77
C LEU A 66 2.58 -6.61 -7.02
N ASP A 67 2.68 -7.00 -8.29
CA ASP A 67 3.19 -8.29 -8.80
C ASP A 67 2.34 -9.51 -8.38
N THR A 68 2.21 -9.75 -7.07
CA THR A 68 1.51 -10.90 -6.48
C THR A 68 0.69 -10.56 -5.23
N LEU A 69 0.84 -9.35 -4.69
CA LEU A 69 0.09 -8.86 -3.53
C LEU A 69 -0.77 -7.67 -3.91
N LEU A 70 -1.84 -7.46 -3.14
CA LEU A 70 -2.73 -6.33 -3.34
C LEU A 70 -2.29 -5.16 -2.48
N GLY A 71 -2.20 -3.99 -3.11
CA GLY A 71 -1.97 -2.71 -2.46
C GLY A 71 -3.20 -1.81 -2.55
N PHE A 72 -3.42 -0.97 -1.54
CA PHE A 72 -4.40 0.12 -1.61
C PHE A 72 -3.98 1.30 -0.73
N TYR A 73 -4.52 2.48 -0.98
CA TYR A 73 -4.19 3.68 -0.20
C TYR A 73 -5.16 3.87 0.97
N ILE A 74 -4.65 4.33 2.10
CA ILE A 74 -5.44 4.75 3.26
C ILE A 74 -5.04 6.18 3.60
N GLY A 75 -5.82 7.17 3.17
CA GLY A 75 -5.67 8.57 3.57
C GLY A 75 -6.49 8.90 4.82
N GLU A 76 -6.01 9.81 5.67
CA GLU A 76 -6.68 10.23 6.91
C GLU A 76 -8.07 10.83 6.68
N ASN A 77 -8.31 11.41 5.49
CA ASN A 77 -9.62 11.92 5.10
C ASN A 77 -10.39 10.95 4.18
N GLY A 78 -9.82 9.78 3.89
CA GLY A 78 -10.41 8.75 3.04
C GLY A 78 -11.44 7.90 3.79
N SER A 79 -12.41 7.35 3.04
CA SER A 79 -13.41 6.43 3.60
C SER A 79 -12.78 5.17 4.18
N ASN A 80 -11.67 4.69 3.60
CA ASN A 80 -10.93 3.51 4.08
C ASN A 80 -10.40 3.68 5.51
N PHE A 81 -10.01 4.89 5.89
CA PHE A 81 -9.52 5.15 7.25
C PHE A 81 -10.62 4.94 8.28
N GLN A 82 -11.87 5.30 7.94
CA GLN A 82 -13.03 5.02 8.78
C GLN A 82 -13.43 3.54 8.71
N ASP A 83 -13.59 3.00 7.51
CA ASP A 83 -14.13 1.65 7.29
C ASP A 83 -13.20 0.53 7.78
N LEU A 84 -11.88 0.67 7.59
CA LEU A 84 -10.90 -0.37 7.93
C LEU A 84 -10.26 -0.15 9.30
N LEU A 85 -10.03 1.11 9.67
CA LEU A 85 -9.28 1.48 10.87
C LEU A 85 -10.16 2.15 11.95
N GLY A 86 -11.47 2.29 11.72
CA GLY A 86 -12.37 2.92 12.69
C GLY A 86 -12.03 4.39 12.97
N GLY A 87 -11.41 5.06 12.00
CA GLY A 87 -10.98 6.45 12.09
C GLY A 87 -9.75 6.66 12.97
N LYS A 88 -8.98 5.61 13.25
CA LYS A 88 -7.78 5.68 14.11
C LYS A 88 -6.67 4.82 13.57
N TRP A 89 -5.47 5.39 13.47
CA TRP A 89 -4.28 4.60 13.17
C TRP A 89 -4.08 3.49 14.22
N PRO A 90 -3.54 2.32 13.83
CA PRO A 90 -3.42 1.16 14.71
C PRO A 90 -2.64 1.42 16.01
N ASP A 91 -1.68 2.35 15.98
CA ASP A 91 -0.90 2.75 17.13
C ASP A 91 -0.40 4.22 17.02
N ARG A 92 0.10 4.78 18.13
CA ARG A 92 0.55 6.17 18.21
C ARG A 92 1.77 6.46 17.35
N GLU A 93 2.69 5.51 17.20
CA GLU A 93 3.88 5.66 16.37
C GLU A 93 3.50 5.67 14.88
N THR A 94 2.55 4.83 14.46
CA THR A 94 1.98 4.88 13.10
C THR A 94 1.34 6.23 12.82
N ALA A 95 0.48 6.72 13.71
CA ALA A 95 -0.11 8.06 13.60
C ALA A 95 0.95 9.16 13.47
N ARG A 96 1.99 9.09 14.31
CA ARG A 96 3.10 10.05 14.28
C ARG A 96 3.86 10.01 12.95
N ARG A 97 4.14 8.82 12.42
CA ARG A 97 4.84 8.65 11.14
C ARG A 97 4.04 9.26 9.99
N VAL A 98 2.74 8.98 9.92
CA VAL A 98 1.84 9.54 8.88
C VAL A 98 1.76 11.07 8.97
N ALA A 99 1.66 11.62 10.18
CA ALA A 99 1.62 13.07 10.37
C ALA A 99 2.92 13.78 9.95
N GLN A 100 4.07 13.11 10.06
CA GLN A 100 5.39 13.76 9.97
C GLN A 100 6.19 13.46 8.70
N TYR A 101 5.85 12.42 7.92
CA TYR A 101 6.62 12.13 6.71
C TYR A 101 6.42 13.20 5.62
N ASP A 102 7.41 13.34 4.74
CA ASP A 102 7.29 14.18 3.54
C ASP A 102 6.87 13.34 2.33
N PRO A 103 5.65 13.52 1.80
CA PRO A 103 5.15 12.76 0.65
C PRO A 103 5.90 13.07 -0.65
N ASN A 104 6.66 14.16 -0.73
CA ASN A 104 7.48 14.47 -1.91
C ASN A 104 8.72 13.56 -2.02
N TRP A 105 9.12 12.90 -0.94
CA TRP A 105 10.38 12.14 -0.88
C TRP A 105 10.20 10.70 -0.42
N LYS A 106 9.12 10.39 0.27
CA LYS A 106 8.96 9.13 0.98
C LYS A 106 7.55 8.59 0.85
N VAL A 107 7.46 7.28 0.70
CA VAL A 107 6.22 6.52 0.81
C VAL A 107 6.22 5.84 2.17
N LEU A 108 5.11 5.92 2.88
CA LEU A 108 4.85 5.04 4.03
C LEU A 108 4.08 3.82 3.53
N VAL A 109 4.59 2.65 3.89
CA VAL A 109 3.97 1.36 3.58
C VAL A 109 3.59 0.68 4.88
N LEU A 110 2.34 0.25 4.98
CA LEU A 110 1.81 -0.57 6.06
C LEU A 110 1.65 -2.00 5.52
N VAL A 111 2.47 -2.93 5.99
CA VAL A 111 2.35 -4.34 5.63
C VAL A 111 1.49 -5.04 6.69
N TRP A 112 0.35 -5.59 6.30
CA TRP A 112 -0.60 -6.25 7.19
C TRP A 112 -0.44 -7.78 7.16
N PHE A 113 -0.33 -8.43 8.32
CA PHE A 113 -0.08 -9.88 8.41
C PHE A 113 -1.32 -10.71 8.82
N GLY A 114 -2.51 -10.12 8.94
CA GLY A 114 -3.77 -10.89 8.98
C GLY A 114 -4.28 -11.36 10.35
N GLU A 115 -3.59 -11.03 11.45
CA GLU A 115 -4.05 -11.39 12.80
C GLU A 115 -4.94 -10.30 13.41
N ASN A 116 -5.98 -10.72 14.14
CA ASN A 116 -7.05 -9.88 14.70
C ASN A 116 -6.56 -8.70 15.58
N ASN A 117 -5.29 -8.68 15.99
CA ASN A 117 -4.69 -7.68 16.86
C ASN A 117 -3.38 -7.08 16.30
N GLY A 118 -3.34 -6.70 15.03
CA GLY A 118 -2.40 -5.66 14.60
C GLY A 118 -0.94 -6.09 14.52
N ASN A 119 -0.65 -7.30 14.06
CA ASN A 119 0.68 -7.58 13.51
C ASN A 119 0.77 -6.90 12.14
N PHE A 120 1.21 -5.65 12.14
CA PHE A 120 1.58 -4.90 10.94
C PHE A 120 2.97 -4.30 11.11
N LEU A 121 3.61 -4.02 9.98
CA LEU A 121 4.88 -3.33 9.94
C LEU A 121 4.72 -2.04 9.13
N ILE A 122 5.10 -0.91 9.73
CA ILE A 122 5.15 0.37 9.02
C ILE A 122 6.58 0.71 8.62
N GLN A 123 6.81 0.84 7.31
CA GLN A 123 8.11 1.12 6.72
C GLN A 123 8.05 2.35 5.83
N GLY A 124 9.01 3.27 6.04
CA GLY A 124 9.25 4.34 5.09
C GLY A 124 10.23 3.88 4.00
N ILE A 125 9.85 4.03 2.75
CA ILE A 125 10.72 3.75 1.59
C ILE A 125 10.92 5.01 0.76
N SER A 126 12.14 5.16 0.23
CA SER A 126 12.53 6.31 -0.58
C SER A 126 13.66 5.89 -1.52
N ILE A 127 13.53 6.24 -2.80
CA ILE A 127 14.60 6.17 -3.79
C ILE A 127 14.80 7.61 -4.30
N PRO A 128 15.91 8.30 -3.94
CA PRO A 128 16.08 9.73 -4.22
C PRO A 128 15.94 10.11 -5.70
N GLN A 129 16.30 9.20 -6.61
CA GLN A 129 16.22 9.41 -8.07
C GLN A 129 14.79 9.23 -8.61
N LEU A 130 13.89 8.69 -7.80
CA LEU A 130 12.51 8.36 -8.12
C LEU A 130 11.57 8.88 -7.00
N PRO A 131 11.46 10.19 -6.78
CA PRO A 131 10.52 10.72 -5.78
C PRO A 131 9.05 10.46 -6.21
N PRO A 132 8.10 10.32 -5.26
CA PRO A 132 6.69 10.02 -5.56
C PRO A 132 6.03 10.89 -6.65
N PRO A 133 6.21 12.23 -6.69
CA PRO A 133 5.66 13.04 -7.78
C PRO A 133 6.16 12.62 -9.17
N LEU A 134 7.44 12.23 -9.29
CA LEU A 134 8.03 11.80 -10.56
C LEU A 134 7.51 10.42 -10.98
N CYS A 135 7.43 9.48 -10.03
CA CYS A 135 6.85 8.16 -10.28
C CYS A 135 5.40 8.28 -10.76
N TYR A 136 4.60 9.13 -10.10
CA TYR A 136 3.24 9.42 -10.53
C TYR A 136 3.19 9.99 -11.94
N GLN A 137 3.99 11.01 -12.25
CA GLN A 137 4.04 11.60 -13.59
C GLN A 137 4.38 10.56 -14.69
N ARG A 138 5.32 9.65 -14.40
CA ARG A 138 5.74 8.59 -15.34
C ARG A 138 4.68 7.52 -15.54
N LEU A 139 4.03 7.10 -14.45
CA LEU A 139 3.05 6.00 -14.49
C LEU A 139 1.62 6.45 -14.76
N LEU A 140 1.29 7.73 -14.61
CA LEU A 140 -0.07 8.26 -14.81
C LEU A 140 -0.77 7.74 -16.09
N PRO A 141 -0.12 7.65 -17.27
CA PRO A 141 -0.78 7.16 -18.49
C PRO A 141 -1.22 5.68 -18.41
N ARG A 142 -0.57 4.90 -17.54
CA ARG A 142 -0.69 3.44 -17.43
C ARG A 142 -1.18 2.97 -16.06
N LEU A 143 -1.42 3.88 -15.11
CA LEU A 143 -1.75 3.51 -13.73
C LEU A 143 -3.01 2.62 -13.64
N LYS A 144 -3.96 2.83 -14.56
CA LYS A 144 -5.17 1.99 -14.72
C LYS A 144 -4.89 0.52 -15.06
N GLU A 145 -3.75 0.21 -15.67
CA GLU A 145 -3.38 -1.17 -16.04
C GLU A 145 -3.09 -2.03 -14.80
N PHE A 146 -2.75 -1.39 -13.68
CA PHE A 146 -2.45 -2.06 -12.43
C PHE A 146 -3.67 -2.20 -11.52
N ILE A 147 -4.79 -1.54 -11.86
CA ILE A 147 -6.01 -1.62 -11.06
C ILE A 147 -6.65 -2.99 -11.29
N VAL A 148 -6.82 -3.72 -10.19
CA VAL A 148 -7.58 -4.96 -10.14
C VAL A 148 -9.05 -4.59 -10.22
N SER A 149 -9.72 -5.01 -11.28
CA SER A 149 -11.17 -4.87 -11.38
C SER A 149 -11.83 -5.90 -10.45
N PRO A 150 -12.84 -5.54 -9.65
CA PRO A 150 -13.68 -6.55 -9.00
C PRO A 150 -14.24 -7.44 -10.10
N GLY A 151 -14.02 -8.75 -9.98
CA GLY A 151 -14.45 -9.73 -10.98
C GLY A 151 -15.95 -9.59 -11.24
N ILE A 152 -16.31 -9.51 -12.53
CA ILE A 152 -17.68 -9.63 -13.02
C ILE A 152 -18.17 -11.06 -12.80
#